data_AF-A0AAN7HFU9-F1
#
_entry.id   AF-A0AAN7HFU9-F1
#
_cell.length_a   1.000
_cell.length_b   1.000
_cell.length_c   1.000
_cell.angle_alpha   90.00
_cell.angle_beta   90.00
_cell.angle_gamma   90.00
#
_symmetry.space_group_name_H-M   'P 1'
#
loop_
_entity.id
_entity.type
_entity.pdbx_description
1 polymer ?
#
loop_
_entity_poly.entity_id
_entity_poly.type
_entity_poly.pdbx_seq_one_letter_code
_entity_poly.pdbx_strand_id
1 'polypeptide(L)'
;GGGGRSRFAAKEAAFKAHPHLRLGFHDIVILSSADAEELTGEKAPAGPGASAPVALIRAGNGGASRDQMARVSISHDGEYATAMCMGFEVDAEG
;
A
#
# COMPACT_ATOMS: atom_id res chain seq x y z
N GLY A 1 -20.25 7.17 2.87
CA GLY A 1 -19.59 7.63 1.63
C GLY A 1 -18.42 8.50 2.00
N GLY A 2 -17.19 8.02 1.83
CA GLY A 2 -15.96 8.75 2.16
C GLY A 2 -14.69 8.17 1.50
N GLY A 3 -14.83 7.25 0.54
CA GLY A 3 -13.74 6.39 0.08
C GLY A 3 -12.76 7.02 -0.91
N GLY A 4 -13.17 8.00 -1.72
CA GLY A 4 -12.36 8.53 -2.82
C GLY A 4 -11.11 9.30 -2.35
N ARG A 5 -11.31 10.31 -1.49
CA ARG A 5 -10.23 11.18 -0.97
C ARG A 5 -9.23 10.40 -0.12
N SER A 6 -9.73 9.54 0.78
CA SER A 6 -8.92 8.67 1.64
C SER A 6 -8.05 7.69 0.84
N ARG A 7 -8.59 7.06 -0.21
CA ARG A 7 -7.81 6.17 -1.09
C ARG A 7 -6.77 6.93 -1.90
N PHE A 8 -7.10 8.13 -2.38
CA PHE A 8 -6.15 8.97 -3.09
C PHE A 8 -4.96 9.37 -2.19
N ALA A 9 -5.24 9.85 -0.97
CA ALA A 9 -4.21 10.19 0.00
C ALA A 9 -3.29 9.00 0.32
N ALA A 10 -3.86 7.80 0.49
CA ALA A 10 -3.10 6.58 0.74
C ALA A 10 -2.21 6.18 -0.45
N LYS A 11 -2.72 6.27 -1.68
CA LYS A 11 -1.92 6.02 -2.89
C LYS A 11 -0.75 6.99 -3.01
N GLU A 12 -0.99 8.28 -2.77
CA GLU A 12 0.05 9.31 -2.76
C GLU A 12 1.11 9.06 -1.68
N ALA A 13 0.69 8.67 -0.47
CA ALA A 13 1.61 8.33 0.60
C ALA A 13 2.49 7.12 0.23
N ALA A 14 1.90 6.08 -0.36
CA ALA A 14 2.63 4.90 -0.82
C ALA A 14 3.59 5.25 -1.97
N PHE A 15 3.17 6.04 -2.96
CA PHE A 15 4.02 6.51 -4.04
C PHE A 15 5.27 7.23 -3.52
N LYS A 16 5.08 8.15 -2.57
CA LYS A 16 6.17 8.92 -1.96
C LYS A 16 7.11 8.08 -1.09
N ALA A 17 6.59 7.02 -0.46
CA ALA A 17 7.37 6.13 0.39
C ALA A 17 8.24 5.14 -0.39
N HIS A 18 8.04 4.99 -1.71
CA HIS A 18 8.79 4.06 -2.56
C HIS A 18 9.42 4.77 -3.77
N PRO A 19 10.28 5.78 -3.56
CA PRO A 19 10.88 6.54 -4.66
C PRO A 19 11.85 5.72 -5.51
N HIS A 20 12.31 4.57 -5.01
CA HIS A 20 13.18 3.62 -5.72
C HIS A 20 12.43 2.78 -6.76
N LEU A 21 11.09 2.74 -6.72
CA LEU A 21 10.26 2.06 -7.70
C LEU A 21 9.76 3.04 -8.77
N ARG A 22 9.71 2.60 -10.03
CA ARG A 22 9.04 3.34 -11.11
C ARG A 22 7.55 3.01 -11.12
N LEU A 23 6.80 3.63 -10.21
CA LEU A 23 5.36 3.40 -10.08
C LEU A 23 4.53 4.36 -10.92
N GLY A 24 3.38 3.90 -11.38
CA GLY A 24 2.24 4.69 -11.79
C GLY A 24 1.09 4.56 -10.78
N PHE A 25 0.07 5.42 -10.90
CA PHE A 25 -1.06 5.44 -9.95
C PHE A 25 -1.91 4.15 -9.97
N HIS A 26 -1.87 3.40 -11.07
CA HIS A 26 -2.55 2.11 -11.23
C HIS A 26 -1.79 0.93 -10.61
N ASP A 27 -0.52 1.13 -10.28
CA ASP A 27 0.33 0.09 -9.69
C ASP A 27 0.15 0.01 -8.17
N ILE A 28 -0.50 1.00 -7.56
CA ILE A 28 -0.81 1.04 -6.13
C ILE A 28 -2.31 0.78 -5.93
N VAL A 29 -2.65 -0.26 -5.15
CA VAL A 29 -4.02 -0.61 -4.79
C VAL A 29 -4.17 -0.60 -3.27
N ILE A 30 -5.20 0.08 -2.77
CA ILE A 30 -5.51 0.08 -1.33
C ILE A 30 -6.53 -1.02 -1.08
N LEU A 31 -6.12 -2.03 -0.31
CA LEU A 31 -6.89 -3.22 0.00
C LEU A 31 -7.09 -3.36 1.51
N SER A 32 -8.08 -4.14 1.92
CA SER A 32 -8.08 -4.66 3.29
C SER A 32 -6.91 -5.63 3.45
N SER A 33 -6.40 -5.81 4.67
CA SER A 33 -5.39 -6.82 4.97
C SER A 33 -5.79 -8.23 4.48
N ALA A 34 -7.07 -8.60 4.61
CA ALA A 34 -7.58 -9.91 4.21
C ALA A 34 -7.56 -10.08 2.68
N ASP A 35 -8.03 -9.08 1.92
CA ASP A 35 -8.03 -9.14 0.45
C ASP A 35 -6.60 -9.18 -0.10
N ALA A 36 -5.66 -8.48 0.57
CA ALA A 36 -4.26 -8.50 0.17
C ALA A 36 -3.62 -9.87 0.42
N GLU A 37 -3.87 -10.49 1.57
CA GLU A 37 -3.41 -11.85 1.88
C GLU A 37 -3.99 -12.90 0.92
N GLU A 38 -5.27 -12.80 0.57
CA GLU A 38 -5.89 -13.68 -0.44
C GLU A 38 -5.23 -13.53 -1.82
N LEU A 39 -4.91 -12.29 -2.23
CA LEU A 39 -4.38 -12.00 -3.56
C LEU A 39 -2.90 -12.34 -3.71
N THR A 40 -2.08 -12.13 -2.67
CA THR A 40 -0.62 -12.35 -2.74
C THR A 40 -0.19 -13.69 -2.14
N GLY A 41 -1.00 -14.29 -1.26
CA GLY A 41 -0.61 -15.41 -0.41
C GLY A 41 0.37 -15.01 0.71
N GLU A 42 0.72 -13.73 0.82
CA GLU A 42 1.55 -13.21 1.91
C GLU A 42 0.68 -12.89 3.12
N LYS A 43 1.07 -13.43 4.28
CA LYS A 43 0.32 -13.26 5.50
C LYS A 43 0.25 -11.77 5.87
N ALA A 44 -0.96 -11.27 6.12
CA ALA A 44 -1.13 -9.88 6.50
C ALA A 44 -0.43 -9.55 7.84
N PRO A 45 -0.07 -8.27 8.08
CA PRO A 45 0.53 -7.85 9.33
C PRO A 45 -0.34 -8.21 10.54
N ALA A 46 0.21 -8.99 11.47
CA ALA A 46 -0.47 -9.32 12.73
C ALA A 46 -0.32 -8.20 13.78
N GLY A 47 -1.23 -8.20 14.77
CA GLY A 47 -1.18 -7.27 15.91
C GLY A 47 -2.10 -6.04 15.77
N PRO A 48 -1.86 -4.97 16.54
CA PRO A 48 -2.67 -3.77 16.48
C PRO A 48 -2.72 -3.19 15.05
N GLY A 49 -3.93 -2.98 14.54
CA GLY A 49 -4.15 -2.55 13.16
C GLY A 49 -4.12 -3.67 12.13
N ALA A 50 -4.28 -4.94 12.51
CA ALA A 50 -4.42 -6.04 11.56
C ALA A 50 -5.59 -5.85 10.57
N SER A 51 -6.65 -5.15 10.96
CA SER A 51 -7.76 -4.76 10.07
C SER A 51 -7.52 -3.46 9.29
N ALA A 52 -6.41 -2.77 9.53
CA ALA A 52 -6.06 -1.56 8.79
C ALA A 52 -5.82 -1.89 7.32
N PRO A 53 -6.13 -0.97 6.40
CA PRO A 53 -5.82 -1.19 5.01
C PRO A 53 -4.31 -1.28 4.78
N VAL A 54 -3.95 -1.90 3.67
CA VAL A 54 -2.57 -1.96 3.16
C VAL A 54 -2.52 -1.37 1.75
N ALA A 55 -1.35 -0.87 1.37
CA ALA A 55 -1.06 -0.53 -0.02
C ALA A 55 -0.35 -1.72 -0.66
N LEU A 56 -1.03 -2.39 -1.58
CA LEU A 56 -0.43 -3.39 -2.46
C LEU A 56 0.23 -2.67 -3.63
N ILE A 57 1.55 -2.82 -3.74
CA ILE A 57 2.38 -2.25 -4.80
C ILE A 57 2.68 -3.36 -5.79
N ARG A 58 2.09 -3.27 -6.97
CA ARG A 58 2.27 -4.26 -8.02
C ARG A 58 3.66 -4.12 -8.64
N ALA A 59 4.31 -5.26 -8.85
CA ALA A 59 5.54 -5.26 -9.64
C ALA A 59 5.23 -4.79 -11.07
N GLY A 60 6.00 -3.84 -11.58
CA GLY A 60 5.84 -3.36 -12.96
C GLY A 60 5.99 -4.51 -13.96
N ASN A 61 5.23 -4.46 -15.07
CA ASN A 61 5.31 -5.46 -16.13
C ASN A 61 6.75 -5.58 -16.65
N GLY A 62 7.45 -6.68 -16.31
CA GLY A 62 8.74 -7.04 -16.88
C GLY A 62 9.92 -7.23 -15.91
N GLY A 63 9.72 -7.20 -14.59
CA GLY A 63 10.75 -7.53 -13.60
C GLY A 63 10.45 -8.79 -12.79
N ALA A 64 11.50 -9.42 -12.24
CA ALA A 64 11.39 -10.56 -11.31
C ALA A 64 10.89 -10.16 -9.90
N SER A 65 10.48 -8.90 -9.71
CA SER A 65 10.02 -8.39 -8.44
C SER A 65 8.64 -8.95 -8.11
N ARG A 66 8.41 -9.28 -6.84
CA ARG A 66 7.09 -9.64 -6.31
C ARG A 66 6.28 -8.39 -5.98
N ASP A 67 4.96 -8.54 -5.95
CA ASP A 67 4.08 -7.54 -5.36
C ASP A 67 4.47 -7.32 -3.89
N GLN A 68 4.40 -6.08 -3.42
CA GLN A 68 4.81 -5.70 -2.06
C GLN A 68 3.64 -5.15 -1.26
N MET A 69 3.49 -5.59 -0.01
CA MET A 69 2.48 -5.08 0.91
C MET A 69 3.08 -4.03 1.85
N ALA A 70 2.77 -2.75 1.61
CA ALA A 70 3.17 -1.66 2.47
C ALA A 70 2.05 -1.30 3.47
N ARG A 71 2.43 -1.08 4.74
CA ARG A 71 1.48 -0.66 5.78
C ARG A 71 1.06 0.77 5.54
N VAL A 72 -0.25 1.04 5.62
CA VAL A 72 -0.80 2.38 5.52
C VAL A 72 -1.74 2.67 6.69
N SER A 73 -1.68 3.89 7.21
CA SER A 73 -2.66 4.42 8.14
C SER A 73 -3.37 5.58 7.47
N ILE A 74 -4.70 5.63 7.61
CA ILE A 74 -5.55 6.63 6.98
C ILE A 74 -6.42 7.27 8.05
N SER A 75 -6.47 8.59 8.07
CA SER A 75 -7.40 9.35 8.90
C SER A 75 -8.11 10.40 8.05
N HIS A 76 -9.35 10.71 8.40
CA HIS A 76 -10.11 11.75 7.73
C HIS A 76 -10.96 12.51 8.74
N ASP A 77 -11.09 13.81 8.53
CA ASP A 77 -11.97 14.68 9.30
C ASP A 77 -12.56 15.75 8.38
N GLY A 78 -13.88 15.91 8.41
CA GLY A 78 -14.64 16.74 7.48
C GLY A 78 -14.25 16.52 6.02
N GLU A 79 -13.64 17.54 5.41
CA GLU A 79 -13.23 17.56 4.00
C GLU A 79 -11.79 17.09 3.76
N TYR A 80 -11.03 16.80 4.82
CA TYR A 80 -9.62 16.44 4.73
C TYR A 80 -9.42 14.93 4.94
N ALA A 81 -8.46 14.37 4.20
CA ALA A 81 -7.94 13.03 4.43
C ALA A 81 -6.42 13.09 4.44
N THR A 82 -5.81 12.38 5.39
CA THR A 82 -4.37 12.19 5.50
C THR A 82 -4.05 10.70 5.52
N ALA A 83 -2.88 10.36 5.00
CA ALA A 83 -2.38 9.00 5.08
C ALA A 83 -0.86 9.01 5.32
N MET A 84 -0.40 8.02 6.06
CA MET A 84 1.02 7.71 6.22
C MET A 84 1.28 6.30 5.72
N CYS A 85 2.35 6.13 4.96
CA CYS A 85 2.80 4.83 4.47
C CYS A 85 4.22 4.58 4.95
N MET A 86 4.48 3.37 5.45
CA MET A 86 5.83 2.90 5.71
C MET A 86 6.31 2.10 4.50
N GLY A 87 7.25 2.68 3.76
CA GLY A 87 7.92 1.98 2.67
C GLY A 87 9.14 1.21 3.18
N PHE A 88 9.53 0.19 2.43
CA PHE A 88 10.75 -0.57 2.66
C PHE A 88 11.44 -0.81 1.33
N GLU A 89 12.76 -0.98 1.39
CA GLU A 89 13.58 -1.40 0.26
C GLU A 89 13.90 -2.87 0.49
N VAL A 90 13.63 -3.71 -0.51
CA VAL A 90 14.13 -5.08 -0.51
C VAL A 90 15.49 -5.01 -1.19
N ASP A 91 16.57 -5.21 -0.43
CA ASP A 91 17.90 -5.36 -1.00
C ASP A 91 17.87 -6.52 -2.00
N ALA A 92 18.40 -6.31 -3.20
CA ALA A 92 18.40 -7.30 -4.28
C ALA A 92 19.29 -8.53 -4.03
N GLU A 93 19.80 -8.70 -2.80
CA GLU A 93 20.68 -9.79 -2.39
C GLU A 93 20.00 -10.59 -1.26
N GLY A 94 19.25 -11.62 -1.67
CA GLY A 94 18.75 -12.70 -0.83
C GLY A 94 18.83 -14.01 -1.60
#